data_AF-A0A838TLJ9-F1
#
_entry.id   AF-A0A838TLJ9-F1
#
_cell.length_a   1.000
_cell.length_b   1.000
_cell.length_c   1.000
_cell.angle_alpha   90.00
_cell.angle_beta   90.00
_cell.angle_gamma   90.00
#
_symmetry.space_group_name_H-M   'P 1'
#
loop_
_entity.id
_entity.type
_entity.pdbx_description
1 polymer ?
#
loop_
_entity_poly.entity_id
_entity_poly.type
_entity_poly.pdbx_seq_one_letter_code
_entity_poly.pdbx_strand_id
1 'polypeptide(L)'
;LKMLAHHASTAKFISRKIAVRFVSDNPRQSLIDKMSKTFLEKDGDIKEVLITMVTSPEFWSKDVIREKTKSPFELAISAVRALDADISQPYQLFTWADKMGQKMYFYQAPTGFPDKGQYWINTGALLNRMNFGLAIASQRIPGTKVDLLALNQRHEPESATDALIKYSKLIMPERKLDSAIKKLTPLLNDPELVKKVSAAADRNAAPQTMMNTDVVMNDDMIDDDKPGKKATKGAKGFKKGNSQIQYATGTNTMLSQVVGIIIGSPEFQRK
;
A
#
# COMPACT_ATOMS: atom_id res chain seq x y z
N LEU A 1 26.10 10.38 23.47
CA LEU A 1 24.72 10.33 22.91
C LEU A 1 23.97 11.67 23.03
N LYS A 2 23.86 12.31 24.21
CA LYS A 2 23.17 13.61 24.36
C LYS A 2 23.69 14.72 23.42
N MET A 3 25.00 14.87 23.28
CA MET A 3 25.59 15.87 22.36
C MET A 3 25.11 15.73 20.90
N LEU A 4 24.97 14.48 20.42
CA LEU A 4 24.51 14.22 19.05
C LEU A 4 23.00 14.47 18.90
N ALA A 5 22.20 14.18 19.92
CA ALA A 5 20.76 14.40 19.89
C ALA A 5 20.38 15.88 19.74
N HIS A 6 21.12 16.79 20.39
CA HIS A 6 20.89 18.24 20.33
C HIS A 6 21.60 18.92 19.16
N HIS A 7 22.32 18.17 18.33
CA HIS A 7 23.06 18.75 17.22
C HIS A 7 22.10 19.22 16.11
N ALA A 8 22.36 20.39 15.54
CA ALA A 8 21.52 20.98 14.48
C ALA A 8 21.35 20.04 13.26
N SER A 9 22.38 19.25 12.92
CA SER A 9 22.29 18.25 11.85
C SER A 9 21.27 17.15 12.17
N THR A 10 21.15 16.74 13.44
CA THR A 10 20.17 15.74 13.87
C THR A 10 18.76 16.30 13.79
N ALA A 11 18.55 17.53 14.27
CA ALA A 11 17.28 18.24 14.14
C ALA A 11 16.80 18.33 12.68
N LYS A 12 17.70 18.73 11.76
CA LYS A 12 17.44 18.78 10.32
C LYS A 12 17.15 17.42 9.72
N PHE A 13 17.91 16.40 10.10
CA PHE A 13 17.75 15.04 9.60
C PHE A 13 16.40 14.44 10.00
N ILE A 14 16.04 14.52 11.29
CA ILE A 14 14.77 14.00 11.81
C ILE A 14 13.60 14.78 11.23
N SER A 15 13.67 16.12 11.21
CA SER A 15 12.63 16.97 10.62
C SER A 15 12.41 16.67 9.14
N ARG A 16 13.49 16.46 8.37
CA ARG A 16 13.39 16.05 6.96
C ARG A 16 12.70 14.69 6.83
N LYS A 17 13.04 13.69 7.65
CA LYS A 17 12.38 12.37 7.59
C LYS A 17 10.89 12.46 7.91
N ILE A 18 10.51 13.23 8.93
CA ILE A 18 9.10 13.44 9.29
C ILE A 18 8.37 14.16 8.14
N ALA A 19 8.96 15.24 7.60
CA ALA A 19 8.37 15.95 6.48
C ALA A 19 8.22 15.06 5.24
N VAL A 20 9.23 14.23 4.92
CA VAL A 20 9.14 13.27 3.81
C VAL A 20 8.02 12.25 4.05
N ARG A 21 7.84 11.81 5.30
CA ARG A 21 6.84 10.81 5.65
C ARG A 21 5.40 11.32 5.52
N PHE A 22 5.14 12.55 5.96
CA PHE A 22 3.79 13.09 6.13
C PHE A 22 3.37 14.14 5.09
N VAL A 23 4.32 14.81 4.43
CA VAL A 23 4.04 15.98 3.59
C VAL A 23 4.18 15.60 2.12
N SER A 24 5.40 15.47 1.64
CA SER A 24 5.68 15.13 0.23
C SER A 24 7.00 14.38 0.11
N ASP A 25 7.29 13.80 -1.06
CA ASP A 25 8.58 13.14 -1.27
C ASP A 25 9.74 14.15 -1.32
N ASN A 26 9.44 15.42 -1.64
CA ASN A 26 10.38 16.53 -1.73
C ASN A 26 9.84 17.75 -0.94
N PRO A 27 9.84 17.72 0.40
CA PRO A 27 9.27 18.79 1.21
C PRO A 27 10.10 20.08 1.08
N ARG A 28 9.41 21.23 1.13
CA ARG A 28 10.05 22.54 1.05
C ARG A 28 11.04 22.75 2.20
N GLN A 29 12.18 23.37 1.90
CA GLN A 29 13.22 23.61 2.90
C GLN A 29 12.72 24.50 4.05
N SER A 30 11.85 25.46 3.77
CA SER A 30 11.23 26.34 4.78
C SER A 30 10.50 25.57 5.89
N LEU A 31 9.80 24.48 5.53
CA LEU A 31 9.11 23.63 6.50
C LEU A 31 10.11 22.88 7.39
N ILE A 32 11.14 22.30 6.77
CA ILE A 32 12.20 21.57 7.48
C ILE A 32 12.88 22.51 8.48
N ASP A 33 13.16 23.75 8.10
CA ASP A 33 13.83 24.72 8.96
C ASP A 33 12.94 25.12 10.15
N LYS A 34 11.63 25.34 9.95
CA LYS A 34 10.65 25.60 11.04
C LYS A 34 10.58 24.43 12.03
N MET A 35 10.48 23.21 11.51
CA MET A 35 10.45 21.98 12.32
C MET A 35 11.77 21.77 13.09
N SER A 36 12.91 22.01 12.43
CA SER A 36 14.23 21.87 13.04
C SER A 36 14.45 22.88 14.16
N LYS A 37 13.96 24.12 13.98
CA LYS A 37 13.97 25.15 15.03
C LYS A 37 13.15 24.69 16.24
N THR A 38 11.94 24.19 16.02
CA THR A 38 11.09 23.65 17.11
C THR A 38 11.78 22.48 17.82
N PHE A 39 12.40 21.57 17.07
CA PHE A 39 13.15 20.45 17.64
C PHE A 39 14.24 20.92 18.60
N LEU A 40 15.00 21.96 18.24
CA LEU A 40 16.07 22.50 19.10
C LEU A 40 15.52 23.27 20.30
N GLU A 41 14.46 24.06 20.12
CA GLU A 41 13.84 24.85 21.19
C GLU A 41 13.10 23.99 22.22
N LYS A 42 12.61 22.81 21.82
CA LYS A 42 11.82 21.89 22.63
C LYS A 42 12.59 20.62 23.03
N ASP A 43 13.92 20.67 22.99
CA ASP A 43 14.79 19.56 23.45
C ASP A 43 14.49 18.22 22.77
N GLY A 44 14.13 18.26 21.49
CA GLY A 44 13.80 17.08 20.68
C GLY A 44 12.38 16.54 20.84
N ASP A 45 11.44 17.30 21.44
CA ASP A 45 10.04 16.88 21.55
C ASP A 45 9.38 16.72 20.17
N ILE A 46 9.18 15.47 19.76
CA ILE A 46 8.58 15.11 18.47
C ILE A 46 7.11 15.54 18.38
N LYS A 47 6.38 15.60 19.50
CA LYS A 47 4.98 16.05 19.50
C LYS A 47 4.91 17.51 19.03
N GLU A 48 5.75 18.38 19.59
CA GLU A 48 5.81 19.79 19.22
C GLU A 48 6.24 19.96 17.75
N VAL A 49 7.21 19.17 17.29
CA VAL A 49 7.64 19.18 15.88
C VAL A 49 6.51 18.79 14.93
N LEU A 50 5.69 17.79 15.30
CA LEU A 50 4.51 17.40 14.53
C LEU A 50 3.44 18.50 14.52
N ILE A 51 3.22 19.19 15.65
CA ILE A 51 2.32 20.34 15.73
C ILE A 51 2.79 21.47 14.80
N THR A 52 4.08 21.83 14.85
CA THR A 52 4.67 22.82 13.94
C THR A 52 4.47 22.42 12.47
N MET A 53 4.62 21.14 12.15
CA MET A 53 4.38 20.65 10.79
C MET A 53 2.92 20.84 10.37
N VAL A 54 1.95 20.33 11.14
CA VAL A 54 0.52 20.35 10.72
C VAL A 54 -0.09 21.75 10.78
N THR A 55 0.48 22.68 11.55
CA THR A 55 0.04 24.09 11.57
C THR A 55 0.68 24.94 10.48
N SER A 56 1.69 24.41 9.77
CA SER A 56 2.39 25.16 8.73
C SER A 56 1.56 25.31 7.44
N PRO A 57 1.59 26.47 6.76
CA PRO A 57 0.97 26.63 5.45
C PRO A 57 1.52 25.67 4.39
N GLU A 58 2.79 25.30 4.50
CA GLU A 58 3.43 24.33 3.61
C GLU A 58 2.79 22.94 3.66
N PHE A 59 2.21 22.54 4.79
CA PHE A 59 1.51 21.26 4.93
C PHE A 59 0.18 21.23 4.15
N TRP A 60 -0.49 22.37 4.05
CA TRP A 60 -1.82 22.50 3.45
C TRP A 60 -1.79 23.07 2.03
N SER A 61 -0.62 23.14 1.40
CA SER A 61 -0.51 23.66 0.06
C SER A 61 -1.12 22.69 -0.97
N LYS A 62 -1.70 23.24 -2.04
CA LYS A 62 -2.42 22.45 -3.05
C LYS A 62 -1.56 21.39 -3.75
N ASP A 63 -0.27 21.65 -3.85
CA ASP A 63 0.75 20.75 -4.42
C ASP A 63 1.07 19.56 -3.50
N VAL A 64 0.88 19.71 -2.19
CA VAL A 64 1.21 18.69 -1.17
C VAL A 64 0.00 17.79 -0.88
N ILE A 65 -1.19 18.37 -0.80
CA ILE A 65 -2.40 17.61 -0.46
C ILE A 65 -2.63 16.50 -1.49
N ARG A 66 -2.62 15.24 -1.02
CA ARG A 66 -2.83 14.02 -1.83
C ARG A 66 -1.75 13.76 -2.87
N GLU A 67 -0.54 14.28 -2.67
CA GLU A 67 0.60 14.00 -3.54
C GLU A 67 1.16 12.59 -3.30
N LYS A 68 1.18 12.14 -2.03
CA LYS A 68 1.85 10.90 -1.66
C LYS A 68 1.04 9.68 -2.07
N THR A 69 1.75 8.64 -2.49
CA THR A 69 1.16 7.33 -2.75
C THR A 69 1.22 6.47 -1.49
N LYS A 70 0.11 5.81 -1.17
CA LYS A 70 0.04 4.86 -0.07
C LYS A 70 0.95 3.67 -0.34
N SER A 71 1.70 3.24 0.68
CA SER A 71 2.34 1.92 0.64
C SER A 71 1.26 0.80 0.57
N PRO A 72 1.60 -0.42 0.13
CA PRO A 72 0.66 -1.53 0.13
C PRO A 72 -0.05 -1.78 1.46
N PHE A 73 0.68 -1.63 2.57
CA PHE A 73 0.09 -1.71 3.91
C PHE A 73 -0.89 -0.60 4.19
N GLU A 74 -0.52 0.65 3.89
CA GLU A 74 -1.40 1.80 4.08
C GLU A 74 -2.67 1.66 3.24
N LEU A 75 -2.54 1.18 2.01
CA LEU A 75 -3.67 0.88 1.14
C LEU A 75 -4.60 -0.15 1.79
N ALA A 76 -4.06 -1.29 2.22
CA ALA A 76 -4.84 -2.36 2.84
C ALA A 76 -5.60 -1.89 4.09
N ILE A 77 -4.91 -1.22 5.02
CA ILE A 77 -5.53 -0.74 6.25
C ILE A 77 -6.52 0.40 5.98
N SER A 78 -6.21 1.29 5.02
CA SER A 78 -7.16 2.34 4.64
C SER A 78 -8.44 1.78 4.02
N ALA A 79 -8.35 0.71 3.23
CA ALA A 79 -9.52 0.04 2.66
C ALA A 79 -10.36 -0.64 3.75
N VAL A 80 -9.74 -1.32 4.71
CA VAL A 80 -10.45 -1.90 5.87
C VAL A 80 -11.22 -0.82 6.63
N ARG A 81 -10.59 0.31 6.93
CA ARG A 81 -11.25 1.42 7.65
C ARG A 81 -12.35 2.09 6.83
N ALA A 82 -12.11 2.33 5.54
CA ALA A 82 -13.08 3.01 4.69
C ALA A 82 -14.32 2.16 4.39
N LEU A 83 -14.20 0.83 4.47
CA LEU A 83 -15.29 -0.11 4.26
C LEU A 83 -15.93 -0.61 5.56
N ASP A 84 -15.48 -0.13 6.71
CA ASP A 84 -15.88 -0.64 8.04
C ASP A 84 -15.83 -2.17 8.11
N ALA A 85 -14.73 -2.74 7.60
CA ALA A 85 -14.60 -4.18 7.42
C ALA A 85 -14.24 -4.87 8.75
N ASP A 86 -14.96 -5.94 9.08
CA ASP A 86 -14.64 -6.83 10.20
C ASP A 86 -13.61 -7.87 9.77
N ILE A 87 -12.51 -7.97 10.54
CA ILE A 87 -11.34 -8.79 10.22
C ILE A 87 -11.11 -9.82 11.32
N SER A 88 -11.40 -11.08 10.99
CA SER A 88 -11.17 -12.26 11.86
C SER A 88 -9.88 -13.00 11.53
N GLN A 89 -9.34 -12.88 10.30
CA GLN A 89 -8.08 -13.52 9.89
C GLN A 89 -7.09 -12.48 9.33
N PRO A 90 -6.44 -11.66 10.18
CA PRO A 90 -5.58 -10.57 9.73
C PRO A 90 -4.38 -11.03 8.89
N TYR A 91 -3.93 -12.28 9.05
CA TYR A 91 -2.86 -12.85 8.23
C TYR A 91 -3.21 -12.88 6.74
N GLN A 92 -4.47 -13.12 6.38
CA GLN A 92 -4.88 -13.14 4.97
C GLN A 92 -4.73 -11.77 4.33
N LEU A 93 -5.10 -10.71 5.06
CA LEU A 93 -4.88 -9.33 4.64
C LEU A 93 -3.39 -8.99 4.55
N PHE A 94 -2.58 -9.48 5.48
CA PHE A 94 -1.12 -9.32 5.45
C PHE A 94 -0.50 -9.87 4.15
N THR A 95 -0.93 -11.06 3.68
CA THR A 95 -0.41 -11.62 2.43
C THR A 95 -0.70 -10.76 1.19
N TRP A 96 -1.73 -9.93 1.23
CA TRP A 96 -2.02 -8.97 0.16
C TRP A 96 -1.02 -7.82 0.11
N ALA A 97 -0.49 -7.38 1.25
CA ALA A 97 0.60 -6.39 1.26
C ALA A 97 1.85 -6.94 0.55
N ASP A 98 2.16 -8.23 0.74
CA ASP A 98 3.26 -8.92 0.05
C ASP A 98 3.00 -9.03 -1.46
N LYS A 99 1.80 -9.46 -1.88
CA LYS A 99 1.40 -9.51 -3.30
C LYS A 99 1.50 -8.16 -4.01
N MET A 100 1.26 -7.07 -3.29
CA MET A 100 1.38 -5.69 -3.77
C MET A 100 2.82 -5.14 -3.70
N GLY A 101 3.79 -5.92 -3.21
CA GLY A 101 5.22 -5.60 -3.23
C GLY A 101 5.83 -5.15 -1.89
N GLN A 102 5.09 -5.20 -0.78
CA GLN A 102 5.59 -4.85 0.55
C GLN A 102 5.64 -6.08 1.46
N LYS A 103 6.73 -6.84 1.35
CA LYS A 103 7.00 -7.95 2.25
C LYS A 103 7.52 -7.41 3.59
N MET A 104 6.67 -7.41 4.61
CA MET A 104 7.01 -6.87 5.92
C MET A 104 8.25 -7.53 6.51
N TYR A 105 9.09 -6.72 7.16
CA TYR A 105 10.34 -7.15 7.79
C TYR A 105 11.35 -7.83 6.84
N PHE A 106 11.20 -7.63 5.53
CA PHE A 106 12.03 -8.32 4.52
C PHE A 106 12.84 -7.37 3.63
N TYR A 107 12.95 -6.09 4.01
CA TYR A 107 13.84 -5.17 3.32
C TYR A 107 15.30 -5.50 3.66
N GLN A 108 16.14 -5.70 2.64
CA GLN A 108 17.51 -6.17 2.82
C GLN A 108 18.39 -5.17 3.57
N ALA A 109 18.24 -3.88 3.27
CA ALA A 109 18.99 -2.84 3.96
C ALA A 109 18.37 -2.53 5.33
N PRO A 110 19.17 -2.16 6.34
CA PRO A 110 18.68 -1.79 7.67
C PRO A 110 17.94 -0.44 7.71
N THR A 111 17.56 0.09 6.55
CA THR A 111 16.81 1.34 6.38
C THR A 111 15.30 1.13 6.35
N GLY A 112 14.83 -0.10 6.13
CA GLY A 112 13.44 -0.39 5.80
C GLY A 112 13.03 0.10 4.40
N PHE A 113 11.75 -0.12 4.06
CA PHE A 113 11.21 0.27 2.75
C PHE A 113 11.18 1.80 2.56
N PRO A 114 11.42 2.32 1.34
CA PRO A 114 11.36 3.74 1.08
C PRO A 114 9.97 4.37 1.28
N ASP A 115 9.94 5.60 1.82
CA ASP A 115 8.73 6.41 1.96
C ASP A 115 8.31 7.13 0.66
N LYS A 116 9.11 7.02 -0.41
CA LYS A 116 8.86 7.68 -1.70
C LYS A 116 7.78 6.95 -2.48
N GLY A 117 6.81 7.69 -3.02
CA GLY A 117 5.69 7.16 -3.79
C GLY A 117 6.13 6.40 -5.05
N GLN A 118 7.18 6.85 -5.72
CA GLN A 118 7.73 6.21 -6.92
C GLN A 118 8.14 4.75 -6.69
N TYR A 119 8.60 4.41 -5.48
CA TYR A 119 8.95 3.02 -5.14
C TYR A 119 7.74 2.09 -5.19
N TRP A 120 6.55 2.64 -4.92
CA TRP A 120 5.29 1.91 -4.82
C TRP A 120 4.45 1.92 -6.10
N ILE A 121 4.88 2.64 -7.13
CA ILE A 121 4.18 2.78 -8.41
C ILE A 121 4.98 2.06 -9.50
N ASN A 122 4.45 0.92 -9.94
CA ASN A 122 4.86 0.26 -11.18
C ASN A 122 3.67 -0.52 -11.75
N THR A 123 3.73 -0.92 -13.03
CA THR A 123 2.61 -1.55 -13.73
C THR A 123 2.07 -2.78 -13.00
N GLY A 124 2.94 -3.69 -12.54
CA GLY A 124 2.54 -4.89 -11.80
C GLY A 124 1.91 -4.57 -10.44
N ALA A 125 2.49 -3.63 -9.69
CA ALA A 125 1.96 -3.19 -8.40
C ALA A 125 0.58 -2.55 -8.54
N LEU A 126 0.35 -1.71 -9.56
CA LEU A 126 -0.96 -1.08 -9.80
C LEU A 126 -2.05 -2.13 -10.10
N LEU A 127 -1.74 -3.16 -10.89
CA LEU A 127 -2.67 -4.25 -11.19
C LEU A 127 -2.99 -5.07 -9.94
N ASN A 128 -1.97 -5.40 -9.11
CA ASN A 128 -2.19 -6.10 -7.86
C ASN A 128 -2.99 -5.29 -6.83
N ARG A 129 -2.84 -3.96 -6.82
CA ARG A 129 -3.67 -3.04 -6.00
C ARG A 129 -5.12 -3.01 -6.46
N MET A 130 -5.36 -3.06 -7.78
CA MET A 130 -6.71 -3.17 -8.33
C MET A 130 -7.35 -4.52 -7.98
N ASN A 131 -6.59 -5.62 -8.11
CA ASN A 131 -7.02 -6.95 -7.68
C ASN A 131 -7.35 -6.99 -6.18
N PHE A 132 -6.55 -6.32 -5.35
CA PHE A 132 -6.83 -6.18 -3.92
C PHE A 132 -8.16 -5.47 -3.66
N GLY A 133 -8.41 -4.33 -4.32
CA GLY A 133 -9.67 -3.60 -4.22
C GLY A 133 -10.89 -4.46 -4.57
N LEU A 134 -10.81 -5.18 -5.69
CA LEU A 134 -11.85 -6.13 -6.10
C LEU A 134 -12.02 -7.27 -5.09
N ALA A 135 -10.93 -7.82 -4.57
CA ALA A 135 -10.98 -8.93 -3.61
C ALA A 135 -11.58 -8.55 -2.26
N ILE A 136 -11.22 -7.38 -1.71
CA ILE A 136 -11.77 -6.93 -0.42
C ILE A 136 -13.26 -6.58 -0.55
N ALA A 137 -13.66 -5.88 -1.60
CA ALA A 137 -15.05 -5.47 -1.82
C ALA A 137 -15.98 -6.67 -2.11
N SER A 138 -15.46 -7.72 -2.75
CA SER A 138 -16.20 -8.97 -3.00
C SER A 138 -16.04 -10.01 -1.90
N GLN A 139 -15.45 -9.64 -0.76
CA GLN A 139 -15.24 -10.53 0.40
C GLN A 139 -14.50 -11.84 0.05
N ARG A 140 -13.60 -11.79 -0.95
CA ARG A 140 -12.77 -12.94 -1.39
C ARG A 140 -11.49 -13.10 -0.59
N ILE A 141 -11.25 -12.22 0.38
CA ILE A 141 -10.15 -12.35 1.34
C ILE A 141 -10.71 -13.11 2.54
N PRO A 142 -10.22 -14.32 2.84
CA PRO A 142 -10.77 -15.10 3.94
C PRO A 142 -10.65 -14.35 5.27
N GLY A 143 -11.71 -14.42 6.07
CA GLY A 143 -11.79 -13.72 7.35
C GLY A 143 -12.07 -12.22 7.27
N THR A 144 -12.37 -11.69 6.08
CA THR A 144 -12.85 -10.31 5.90
C THR A 144 -14.36 -10.31 5.64
N LYS A 145 -15.11 -9.55 6.44
CA LYS A 145 -16.54 -9.31 6.24
C LYS A 145 -16.78 -7.83 5.98
N VAL A 146 -17.62 -7.53 5.01
CA VAL A 146 -17.97 -6.15 4.64
C VAL A 146 -19.47 -6.08 4.36
N ASP A 147 -20.16 -5.14 5.02
CA ASP A 147 -21.55 -4.81 4.70
C ASP A 147 -21.60 -3.52 3.89
N LEU A 148 -21.53 -3.66 2.56
CA LEU A 148 -21.54 -2.51 1.66
C LEU A 148 -22.85 -1.73 1.76
N LEU A 149 -23.99 -2.41 1.96
CA LEU A 149 -25.28 -1.73 2.07
C LEU A 149 -25.35 -0.93 3.37
N ALA A 150 -24.81 -1.43 4.49
CA ALA A 150 -24.75 -0.67 5.74
C ALA A 150 -24.00 0.67 5.57
N LEU A 151 -22.95 0.73 4.74
CA LEU A 151 -22.25 1.99 4.44
C LEU A 151 -23.16 3.04 3.80
N ASN A 152 -24.16 2.61 3.03
CA ASN A 152 -25.17 3.47 2.42
C ASN A 152 -26.50 3.43 3.17
N GLN A 153 -26.49 3.24 4.50
CA GLN A 153 -27.69 3.23 5.34
C GLN A 153 -28.75 2.21 4.87
N ARG A 154 -28.29 1.08 4.31
CA ARG A 154 -29.08 0.01 3.70
C ARG A 154 -29.94 0.45 2.51
N HIS A 155 -29.62 1.58 1.88
CA HIS A 155 -30.23 1.99 0.63
C HIS A 155 -29.51 1.32 -0.54
N GLU A 156 -30.27 0.65 -1.40
CA GLU A 156 -29.74 0.11 -2.65
C GLU A 156 -29.57 1.24 -3.68
N PRO A 157 -28.41 1.35 -4.34
CA PRO A 157 -28.22 2.32 -5.41
C PRO A 157 -29.00 1.91 -6.67
N GLU A 158 -29.51 2.89 -7.40
CA GLU A 158 -30.40 2.67 -8.56
C GLU A 158 -29.66 2.17 -9.80
N SER A 159 -28.34 2.41 -9.87
CA SER A 159 -27.48 1.98 -10.98
C SER A 159 -26.01 1.86 -10.55
N ALA A 160 -25.18 1.24 -11.40
CA ALA A 160 -23.74 1.18 -11.17
C ALA A 160 -23.08 2.58 -11.10
N THR A 161 -23.59 3.53 -11.89
CA THR A 161 -23.11 4.92 -11.89
C THR A 161 -23.54 5.66 -10.62
N ASP A 162 -24.78 5.47 -10.16
CA ASP A 162 -25.26 6.01 -8.89
C ASP A 162 -24.46 5.44 -7.71
N ALA A 163 -24.21 4.13 -7.71
CA ALA A 163 -23.33 3.48 -6.76
C ALA A 163 -21.91 4.09 -6.79
N LEU A 164 -21.34 4.31 -7.98
CA LEU A 164 -20.02 4.92 -8.12
C LEU A 164 -19.98 6.31 -7.47
N ILE A 165 -20.99 7.15 -7.72
CA ILE A 165 -21.05 8.51 -7.16
C ILE A 165 -21.19 8.46 -5.63
N LYS A 166 -22.16 7.68 -5.10
CA LYS A 166 -22.45 7.60 -3.67
C LYS A 166 -21.27 7.01 -2.89
N TYR A 167 -20.79 5.84 -3.29
CA TYR A 167 -19.68 5.17 -2.59
C TYR A 167 -18.36 5.89 -2.76
N SER A 168 -18.10 6.60 -3.87
CA SER A 168 -16.89 7.43 -3.95
C SER A 168 -16.91 8.54 -2.90
N LYS A 169 -18.07 9.17 -2.65
CA LYS A 169 -18.20 10.22 -1.62
C LYS A 169 -18.06 9.65 -0.21
N LEU A 170 -18.59 8.45 0.05
CA LEU A 170 -18.50 7.78 1.36
C LEU A 170 -17.07 7.33 1.67
N ILE A 171 -16.41 6.66 0.71
CA ILE A 171 -15.06 6.09 0.88
C ILE A 171 -13.98 7.18 0.87
N MET A 172 -14.20 8.26 0.12
CA MET A 172 -13.24 9.35 -0.04
C MET A 172 -13.90 10.71 0.19
N PRO A 173 -14.20 11.07 1.46
CA PRO A 173 -14.76 12.37 1.78
C PRO A 173 -13.81 13.51 1.35
N GLU A 174 -14.38 14.68 1.07
CA GLU A 174 -13.66 15.93 0.73
C GLU A 174 -12.86 15.89 -0.60
N ARG A 175 -13.10 14.89 -1.46
CA ARG A 175 -12.43 14.78 -2.76
C ARG A 175 -13.27 15.35 -3.90
N LYS A 176 -12.62 16.07 -4.82
CA LYS A 176 -13.21 16.42 -6.12
C LYS A 176 -13.15 15.18 -7.01
N LEU A 177 -14.27 14.47 -7.11
CA LEU A 177 -14.33 13.14 -7.72
C LEU A 177 -14.85 13.15 -9.16
N ASP A 178 -15.26 14.29 -9.70
CA ASP A 178 -15.92 14.37 -11.01
C ASP A 178 -15.05 13.79 -12.14
N SER A 179 -13.76 14.16 -12.16
CA SER A 179 -12.80 13.64 -13.13
C SER A 179 -12.53 12.14 -12.93
N ALA A 180 -12.47 11.69 -11.69
CA ALA A 180 -12.24 10.28 -11.35
C ALA A 180 -13.44 9.42 -11.79
N ILE A 181 -14.66 9.83 -11.42
CA ILE A 181 -15.90 9.16 -11.80
C ILE A 181 -16.00 9.03 -13.32
N LYS A 182 -15.69 10.10 -14.07
CA LYS A 182 -15.67 10.07 -15.55
C LYS A 182 -14.68 9.04 -16.11
N LYS A 183 -13.50 8.86 -15.47
CA LYS A 183 -12.49 7.86 -15.87
C LYS A 183 -12.88 6.44 -15.48
N LEU A 184 -13.60 6.26 -14.37
CA LEU A 184 -13.99 4.96 -13.85
C LEU A 184 -15.27 4.41 -14.49
N THR A 185 -16.15 5.28 -15.00
CA THR A 185 -17.43 4.88 -15.62
C THR A 185 -17.26 3.85 -16.74
N PRO A 186 -16.31 3.97 -17.68
CA PRO A 186 -16.11 2.96 -18.72
C PRO A 186 -15.70 1.59 -18.16
N LEU A 187 -15.01 1.53 -17.02
CA LEU A 187 -14.56 0.27 -16.40
C LEU A 187 -15.71 -0.51 -15.77
N LEU A 188 -16.81 0.16 -15.42
CA LEU A 188 -18.01 -0.49 -14.87
C LEU A 188 -18.70 -1.40 -15.89
N ASN A 189 -18.56 -1.08 -17.19
CA ASN A 189 -19.27 -1.76 -18.27
C ASN A 189 -18.49 -2.96 -18.85
N ASP A 190 -17.30 -3.26 -18.31
CA ASP A 190 -16.49 -4.41 -18.76
C ASP A 190 -16.75 -5.63 -17.87
N PRO A 191 -17.54 -6.62 -18.32
CA PRO A 191 -17.84 -7.82 -17.53
C PRO A 191 -16.62 -8.71 -17.30
N GLU A 192 -15.57 -8.59 -18.13
CA GLU A 192 -14.35 -9.38 -18.04
C GLU A 192 -13.21 -8.62 -17.35
N LEU A 193 -13.48 -7.46 -16.75
CA LEU A 193 -12.46 -6.60 -16.12
C LEU A 193 -11.59 -7.39 -15.14
N VAL A 194 -12.20 -8.15 -14.23
CA VAL A 194 -11.47 -8.92 -13.21
C VAL A 194 -10.49 -9.91 -13.83
N LYS A 195 -10.92 -10.64 -14.87
CA LYS A 195 -10.08 -11.60 -15.57
C LYS A 195 -8.95 -10.91 -16.35
N LYS A 196 -9.24 -9.79 -17.01
CA LYS A 196 -8.24 -8.99 -17.74
C LYS A 196 -7.17 -8.44 -16.79
N VAL A 197 -7.58 -7.90 -15.64
CA VAL A 197 -6.66 -7.36 -14.63
C VAL A 197 -5.82 -8.48 -14.01
N SER A 198 -6.40 -9.64 -13.69
CA SER A 198 -5.65 -10.80 -13.20
C SER A 198 -4.64 -11.31 -14.23
N ALA A 199 -5.06 -11.53 -15.48
CA ALA A 199 -4.16 -12.00 -16.54
C ALA A 199 -3.04 -10.99 -16.83
N ALA A 200 -3.34 -9.69 -16.77
CA ALA A 200 -2.32 -8.65 -16.90
C ALA A 200 -1.37 -8.63 -15.69
N ALA A 201 -1.86 -8.87 -14.47
CA ALA A 201 -1.03 -8.93 -13.27
C ALA A 201 -0.05 -10.10 -13.33
N ASP A 202 -0.51 -11.27 -13.79
CA ASP A 202 0.34 -12.46 -13.93
C ASP A 202 1.43 -12.27 -14.99
N ARG A 203 1.11 -11.60 -16.10
CA ARG A 203 2.09 -11.26 -17.15
C ARG A 203 3.11 -10.21 -16.70
N ASN A 204 2.69 -9.28 -15.85
CA ASN A 204 3.53 -8.20 -15.31
C ASN A 204 4.05 -8.52 -13.90
N ALA A 205 3.97 -9.77 -13.47
CA ALA A 205 4.63 -10.21 -12.25
C ALA A 205 6.12 -9.96 -12.44
N ALA A 206 6.64 -8.93 -11.77
CA ALA A 206 8.06 -8.64 -11.81
C ALA A 206 8.80 -9.95 -11.45
N PRO A 207 9.86 -10.32 -12.18
CA PRO A 207 10.73 -11.38 -11.70
C PRO A 207 11.12 -10.98 -10.27
N GLN A 208 10.78 -11.84 -9.32
CA GLN A 208 11.30 -11.73 -7.96
C GLN A 208 12.81 -11.63 -8.15
N THR A 209 13.34 -10.42 -8.00
CA THR A 209 14.76 -10.20 -8.17
C THR A 209 15.38 -10.91 -6.99
N MET A 210 15.78 -12.17 -7.20
CA MET A 210 16.90 -12.73 -6.49
C MET A 210 18.05 -11.81 -6.87
N MET A 211 18.28 -10.78 -6.06
CA MET A 211 19.51 -10.01 -6.18
C MET A 211 20.61 -11.02 -5.92
N ASN A 212 21.28 -11.39 -7.01
CA ASN A 212 22.29 -12.43 -7.04
C ASN A 212 23.38 -12.06 -6.04
N THR A 213 23.56 -12.90 -5.03
CA THR A 213 24.57 -12.72 -3.99
C THR A 213 25.92 -13.19 -4.54
N ASP A 214 26.56 -12.36 -5.35
CA ASP A 214 28.00 -12.48 -5.61
C ASP A 214 28.72 -11.39 -4.83
N VAL A 215 28.68 -11.49 -3.50
CA VAL A 215 29.72 -10.90 -2.65
C VAL A 215 30.52 -12.07 -2.13
N VAL A 216 31.56 -12.40 -2.90
CA VAL A 216 32.65 -13.27 -2.49
C VAL A 216 33.34 -12.59 -1.32
N MET A 217 33.04 -13.03 -0.12
CA MET A 217 33.95 -12.93 1.01
C MET A 217 33.92 -14.28 1.71
N ASN A 218 34.97 -15.06 1.52
CA ASN A 218 35.70 -15.60 2.65
C ASN A 218 37.13 -15.94 2.27
N ASP A 219 38.00 -15.31 3.04
CA ASP A 219 39.41 -15.54 3.24
C ASP A 219 39.61 -16.94 3.87
N ASP A 220 40.44 -17.73 3.21
CA ASP A 220 41.31 -18.82 3.64
C ASP A 220 41.15 -19.55 5.00
N MET A 221 41.17 -20.89 4.86
CA MET A 221 41.89 -21.93 5.65
C MET A 221 41.29 -22.50 6.95
N ILE A 222 40.88 -23.78 6.92
CA ILE A 222 41.68 -24.96 7.34
C ILE A 222 40.93 -26.28 6.99
N ASP A 223 41.69 -27.21 6.40
CA ASP A 223 41.42 -28.62 6.04
C ASP A 223 40.93 -29.51 7.20
N ASP A 224 40.08 -30.52 6.94
CA ASP A 224 40.55 -31.92 6.72
C ASP A 224 39.39 -32.94 6.44
N ASP A 225 39.69 -33.89 5.55
CA ASP A 225 39.22 -35.29 5.40
C ASP A 225 37.79 -35.71 4.91
N LYS A 226 37.65 -35.80 3.57
CA LYS A 226 37.29 -36.97 2.68
C LYS A 226 36.10 -37.96 2.94
N PRO A 227 35.65 -38.77 1.93
CA PRO A 227 34.31 -38.66 1.35
C PRO A 227 33.39 -39.91 1.49
N GLY A 228 32.06 -39.71 1.42
CA GLY A 228 31.13 -40.84 1.46
C GLY A 228 29.69 -40.58 0.97
N LYS A 229 29.39 -41.13 -0.21
CA LYS A 229 28.11 -41.70 -0.67
C LYS A 229 26.90 -40.79 -0.95
N LYS A 230 26.53 -40.82 -2.24
CA LYS A 230 25.21 -40.56 -2.83
C LYS A 230 24.08 -41.25 -2.04
N ALA A 231 23.03 -40.49 -1.73
CA ALA A 231 21.68 -41.01 -1.52
C ALA A 231 20.64 -40.06 -2.15
N THR A 232 19.72 -40.68 -2.86
CA THR A 232 18.72 -40.14 -3.77
C THR A 232 17.43 -39.66 -3.11
N LYS A 233 16.80 -38.67 -3.78
CA LYS A 233 15.36 -38.44 -3.95
C LYS A 233 14.50 -38.13 -2.71
N GLY A 234 13.87 -36.95 -2.71
CA GLY A 234 12.76 -36.68 -1.80
C GLY A 234 12.09 -35.30 -1.80
N ALA A 235 12.47 -34.32 -2.62
CA ALA A 235 11.75 -33.03 -2.64
C ALA A 235 10.57 -33.08 -3.62
N LYS A 236 9.43 -33.62 -3.17
CA LYS A 236 8.13 -33.44 -3.84
C LYS A 236 7.86 -31.95 -3.96
N GLY A 237 7.69 -31.49 -5.19
CA GLY A 237 7.48 -30.09 -5.53
C GLY A 237 6.32 -29.46 -4.76
N PHE A 238 6.56 -28.25 -4.26
CA PHE A 238 5.49 -27.32 -3.98
C PHE A 238 4.79 -27.02 -5.30
N LYS A 239 3.66 -27.69 -5.55
CA LYS A 239 2.73 -27.31 -6.61
C LYS A 239 2.43 -25.83 -6.40
N LYS A 240 2.82 -25.00 -7.36
CA LYS A 240 2.38 -23.62 -7.53
C LYS A 240 0.85 -23.71 -7.67
N GLY A 241 0.16 -23.57 -6.55
CA GLY A 241 -1.29 -23.65 -6.49
C GLY A 241 -1.82 -22.52 -7.35
N ASN A 242 -2.25 -22.87 -8.56
CA ASN A 242 -3.02 -22.01 -9.42
C ASN A 242 -4.29 -21.69 -8.64
N SER A 243 -4.25 -20.60 -7.87
CA SER A 243 -5.39 -20.11 -7.13
C SER A 243 -6.28 -19.43 -8.17
N GLN A 244 -6.87 -20.24 -9.05
CA GLN A 244 -8.06 -19.84 -9.78
C GLN A 244 -9.08 -19.51 -8.70
N ILE A 245 -9.27 -18.21 -8.49
CA ILE A 245 -10.20 -17.66 -7.53
C ILE A 245 -11.58 -18.16 -7.96
N GLN A 246 -12.06 -19.25 -7.36
CA GLN A 246 -13.39 -19.76 -7.58
C GLN A 246 -14.39 -18.74 -7.03
N TYR A 247 -15.30 -18.32 -7.89
CA TYR A 247 -16.29 -17.29 -7.63
C TYR A 247 -17.33 -17.82 -6.63
N ALA A 248 -17.35 -17.30 -5.40
CA ALA A 248 -18.48 -17.49 -4.51
C ALA A 248 -19.66 -16.65 -5.02
N THR A 249 -20.80 -17.30 -5.21
CA THR A 249 -22.08 -16.75 -5.65
C THR A 249 -22.82 -16.12 -4.45
N GLY A 250 -23.23 -14.85 -4.57
CA GLY A 250 -24.00 -14.07 -3.59
C GLY A 250 -23.11 -13.08 -2.82
N THR A 251 -23.36 -11.77 -2.75
CA THR A 251 -24.58 -10.97 -2.94
C THR A 251 -24.09 -9.56 -3.35
N ASN A 252 -24.70 -8.93 -4.37
CA ASN A 252 -24.30 -7.66 -4.98
C ASN A 252 -22.95 -7.66 -5.75
N THR A 253 -22.87 -8.45 -6.83
CA THR A 253 -21.73 -8.46 -7.78
C THR A 253 -21.43 -7.08 -8.36
N MET A 254 -22.47 -6.31 -8.71
CA MET A 254 -22.32 -4.95 -9.23
C MET A 254 -21.68 -4.02 -8.18
N LEU A 255 -22.21 -4.02 -6.95
CA LEU A 255 -21.75 -3.11 -5.91
C LEU A 255 -20.31 -3.42 -5.48
N SER A 256 -20.00 -4.70 -5.29
CA SER A 256 -18.63 -5.14 -4.98
C SER A 256 -17.65 -4.82 -6.10
N GLN A 257 -18.07 -4.90 -7.38
CA GLN A 257 -17.25 -4.46 -8.51
C GLN A 257 -17.02 -2.94 -8.49
N VAL A 258 -18.07 -2.14 -8.33
CA VAL A 258 -17.99 -0.67 -8.24
C VAL A 258 -17.05 -0.25 -7.10
N VAL A 259 -17.29 -0.76 -5.89
CA VAL A 259 -16.47 -0.46 -4.71
C VAL A 259 -15.04 -0.94 -4.90
N GLY A 260 -14.84 -2.12 -5.48
CA GLY A 260 -13.52 -2.64 -5.77
C GLY A 260 -12.72 -1.77 -6.76
N ILE A 261 -13.39 -1.23 -7.78
CA ILE A 261 -12.80 -0.27 -8.73
C ILE A 261 -12.47 1.05 -8.02
N ILE A 262 -13.32 1.54 -7.11
CA ILE A 262 -13.05 2.74 -6.31
C ILE A 262 -11.79 2.54 -5.46
N ILE A 263 -11.66 1.42 -4.73
CA ILE A 263 -10.47 1.13 -3.91
C ILE A 263 -9.22 0.93 -4.79
N GLY A 264 -9.38 0.33 -5.97
CA GLY A 264 -8.32 0.17 -6.96
C GLY A 264 -7.90 1.46 -7.68
N SER A 265 -8.68 2.53 -7.57
CA SER A 265 -8.44 3.77 -8.31
C SER A 265 -7.16 4.50 -7.87
N PRO A 266 -6.46 5.21 -8.78
CA PRO A 266 -5.32 6.05 -8.42
C PRO A 266 -5.65 7.08 -7.33
N GLU A 267 -6.88 7.57 -7.32
CA GLU A 267 -7.37 8.50 -6.32
C GLU A 267 -7.30 7.84 -4.95
N PHE A 268 -7.94 6.68 -4.73
CA PHE A 268 -7.90 6.01 -3.42
C PHE A 268 -6.48 5.63 -2.99
N GLN A 269 -5.58 5.36 -3.93
CA GLN A 269 -4.19 5.04 -3.63
C GLN A 269 -3.34 6.25 -3.18
N ARG A 270 -3.83 7.48 -3.31
CA ARG A 270 -3.16 8.70 -2.81
C ARG A 270 -3.57 9.06 -1.39
N LYS A 271 -2.65 9.62 -0.62
CA LYS A 271 -2.86 10.16 0.74
C LYS A 271 -2.36 11.60 0.80
#